data_AF-S6UTJ6-F1
#
_entry.id   AF-S6UTJ6-F1
#
_cell.length_a   1.000
_cell.length_b   1.000
_cell.length_c   1.000
_cell.angle_alpha   90.00
_cell.angle_beta   90.00
_cell.angle_gamma   90.00
#
_symmetry.space_group_name_H-M   'P 1'
#
loop_
_entity.id
_entity.type
_entity.pdbx_description
1 polymer ?
#
loop_
_entity_poly.entity_id
_entity_poly.type
_entity_poly.pdbx_seq_one_letter_code
_entity_poly.pdbx_strand_id
1 'polypeptide(L)'
;MRHHTHDLLSPVPGTGRHIHSFHYGPQQGTSKVYIQASLHADELPGMLVAWYLKQRLAELENAGRLRGEIIVVPVANPIGLEQVLMDTPLGRYELESGQNFNRWFSDLSAQVGDDIEARLTDDPQQNRA
;
A
#
# COMPACT_ATOMS: atom_id res chain seq x y z
N MET A 1 -13.53 10.99 5.92
CA MET A 1 -12.18 10.52 5.60
C MET A 1 -11.41 10.35 6.89
N ARG A 2 -10.82 9.18 7.13
CA ARG A 2 -9.89 8.95 8.23
C ARG A 2 -8.47 8.93 7.68
N HIS A 3 -7.53 9.50 8.41
CA HIS A 3 -6.12 9.52 8.05
C HIS A 3 -5.33 8.79 9.14
N HIS A 4 -4.56 7.79 8.73
CA HIS A 4 -3.64 7.09 9.61
C HIS A 4 -2.20 7.35 9.15
N THR A 5 -1.31 7.37 10.13
CA THR A 5 0.13 7.52 9.94
C THR A 5 0.79 6.27 10.50
N HIS A 6 1.69 5.68 9.72
CA HIS A 6 2.40 4.45 10.06
C HIS A 6 3.89 4.79 10.12
N ASP A 7 4.48 4.62 11.30
CA ASP A 7 5.89 4.89 11.52
C ASP A 7 6.75 3.82 10.81
N LEU A 8 7.80 4.26 10.14
CA LEU A 8 8.84 3.37 9.63
C LEU A 8 10.04 3.35 10.57
N LEU A 9 10.79 2.26 10.53
CA LEU A 9 12.07 2.15 11.21
C LEU A 9 13.01 3.26 10.71
N SER A 10 13.48 4.07 11.65
CA SER A 10 14.43 5.13 11.37
C SER A 10 15.86 4.58 11.32
N PRO A 11 16.67 4.92 10.31
CA PRO A 11 18.03 4.41 10.20
C PRO A 11 18.99 5.14 11.14
N VAL A 12 18.69 6.38 11.54
CA VAL A 12 19.55 7.20 12.39
C VAL A 12 18.74 8.05 13.39
N PRO A 13 19.24 8.24 14.63
CA PRO A 13 18.59 9.10 15.61
C PRO A 13 18.32 10.51 15.08
N GLY A 14 17.14 11.05 15.40
CA GLY A 14 16.72 12.39 14.98
C GLY A 14 16.04 12.46 13.60
N THR A 15 15.96 11.34 12.87
CA THR A 15 15.17 11.24 11.62
C THR A 15 13.94 10.36 11.82
N GLY A 16 12.92 10.54 10.99
CA GLY A 16 11.71 9.72 11.00
C GLY A 16 11.01 9.75 9.64
N ARG A 17 10.48 8.60 9.23
CA ARG A 17 9.72 8.46 7.98
C ARG A 17 8.38 7.83 8.30
N HIS A 18 7.36 8.23 7.54
CA HIS A 18 6.00 7.80 7.77
C HIS A 18 5.33 7.42 6.45
N ILE A 19 4.48 6.41 6.50
CA ILE A 19 3.52 6.13 5.44
C ILE A 19 2.17 6.71 5.87
N HIS A 20 1.48 7.38 4.95
CA HIS A 20 0.16 7.95 5.20
C HIS A 20 -0.90 7.17 4.44
N SER A 21 -1.91 6.65 5.15
CA SER A 21 -3.07 6.00 4.54
C SER A 21 -4.34 6.82 4.75
N PHE A 22 -5.09 7.01 3.68
CA PHE A 22 -6.36 7.74 3.68
C PHE A 22 -7.50 6.76 3.45
N HIS A 23 -8.44 6.69 4.40
CA HIS A 23 -9.51 5.72 4.44
C HIS A 23 -10.84 6.44 4.19
N TYR A 24 -11.63 5.89 3.28
CA TYR A 24 -12.92 6.41 2.85
C TYR A 24 -14.00 5.35 2.99
N GLY A 25 -15.21 5.77 3.35
CA GLY A 25 -16.38 4.89 3.42
C GLY A 25 -16.49 4.05 4.71
N PRO A 26 -17.54 3.22 4.80
CA PRO A 26 -17.86 2.49 6.02
C PRO A 26 -16.85 1.35 6.30
N GLN A 27 -16.43 1.21 7.56
CA GLN A 27 -15.51 0.14 8.03
C GLN A 27 -16.13 -1.25 7.96
N GLN A 28 -17.45 -1.35 8.09
CA GLN A 28 -18.21 -2.60 8.04
C GLN A 28 -18.84 -2.81 6.66
N GLY A 29 -18.23 -2.25 5.61
CA GLY A 29 -18.68 -2.43 4.24
C GLY A 29 -18.49 -3.88 3.77
N THR A 30 -19.23 -4.27 2.73
CA THR A 30 -19.17 -5.62 2.17
C THR A 30 -17.88 -5.91 1.39
N SER A 31 -17.03 -4.89 1.19
CA SER A 31 -15.77 -4.99 0.46
C SER A 31 -14.76 -3.97 0.98
N LYS A 32 -13.49 -4.31 0.81
CA LYS A 32 -12.34 -3.47 1.16
C LYS A 32 -11.38 -3.41 -0.02
N VAL A 33 -11.01 -2.19 -0.42
CA VAL A 33 -10.07 -1.96 -1.52
C VAL A 33 -8.86 -1.20 -0.99
N TYR A 34 -7.67 -1.70 -1.29
CA TYR A 34 -6.40 -1.04 -0.98
C TYR A 34 -5.71 -0.63 -2.28
N ILE A 35 -5.34 0.65 -2.37
CA ILE A 35 -4.67 1.23 -3.53
C ILE A 35 -3.42 1.93 -3.02
N GLN A 36 -2.27 1.56 -3.56
CA GLN A 36 -1.02 2.24 -3.29
C GLN A 36 -0.35 2.72 -4.58
N ALA A 37 0.47 3.76 -4.45
CA ALA A 37 1.31 4.28 -5.52
C ALA A 37 2.71 4.58 -5.00
N SER A 38 3.62 4.84 -5.94
CA SER A 38 4.98 5.32 -5.66
C SER A 38 5.82 4.35 -4.81
N LEU A 39 5.74 3.05 -5.11
CA LEU A 39 6.64 2.05 -4.51
C LEU A 39 8.04 2.17 -5.12
N HIS A 40 8.13 2.22 -6.45
CA HIS A 40 9.25 2.91 -7.08
C HIS A 40 8.95 4.41 -7.00
N ALA A 41 9.70 5.12 -6.19
CA ALA A 41 9.33 6.47 -5.79
C ALA A 41 9.54 7.53 -6.89
N ASP A 42 10.25 7.18 -7.96
CA ASP A 42 10.50 7.98 -9.16
C ASP A 42 9.37 7.83 -10.22
N GLU A 43 8.36 6.99 -9.98
CA GLU A 43 7.19 6.79 -10.86
C GLU A 43 6.05 7.79 -10.53
N LEU A 44 6.28 9.07 -10.82
CA LEU A 44 5.35 10.18 -10.49
C LEU A 44 3.90 10.05 -11.01
N PRO A 45 3.60 9.46 -12.19
CA PRO A 45 2.22 9.37 -12.68
C PRO A 45 1.27 8.65 -11.71
N GLY A 46 1.75 7.59 -11.04
CA GLY A 46 0.94 6.87 -10.04
C GLY A 46 0.59 7.75 -8.84
N MET A 47 1.55 8.55 -8.36
CA MET A 47 1.34 9.52 -7.28
C MET A 47 0.28 10.56 -7.66
N LEU A 48 0.34 11.06 -8.89
CA LEU A 48 -0.63 12.04 -9.42
C LEU A 48 -2.03 11.45 -9.50
N VAL A 49 -2.17 10.21 -9.99
CA VAL A 49 -3.47 9.52 -10.01
C VAL A 49 -4.01 9.33 -8.59
N ALA A 50 -3.17 8.91 -7.64
CA ALA A 50 -3.56 8.75 -6.24
C ALA A 50 -4.04 10.08 -5.62
N TRP A 51 -3.41 11.20 -5.98
CA TRP A 51 -3.84 12.54 -5.55
C TRP A 51 -5.26 12.88 -6.03
N TYR A 52 -5.54 12.73 -7.33
CA TYR A 52 -6.89 12.97 -7.86
C TYR A 52 -7.92 11.98 -7.30
N LEU A 53 -7.53 10.72 -7.14
CA LEU A 53 -8.41 9.71 -6.55
C LEU A 53 -8.81 10.10 -5.12
N LYS A 54 -7.86 10.60 -4.33
CA LYS A 54 -8.08 11.08 -2.96
C LYS A 54 -9.14 12.20 -2.91
N GLN A 55 -9.10 13.14 -3.86
CA GLN A 55 -10.10 14.20 -4.00
C GLN A 55 -11.47 13.63 -4.38
N ARG A 56 -11.52 12.76 -5.40
CA ARG A 56 -12.77 12.16 -5.87
C ARG A 56 -13.45 11.28 -4.83
N LEU A 57 -12.67 10.52 -4.06
CA LEU A 57 -13.20 9.70 -2.97
C LEU A 57 -13.78 10.55 -1.85
N ALA A 58 -13.19 11.71 -1.54
CA ALA A 58 -13.75 12.64 -0.56
C ALA A 58 -15.13 13.17 -1.00
N GLU A 59 -15.29 13.53 -2.27
CA GLU A 59 -16.59 13.94 -2.82
C GLU A 59 -17.64 12.83 -2.72
N LEU A 60 -17.27 11.59 -3.08
CA LEU A 60 -18.17 10.44 -3.04
C LEU A 60 -18.55 10.05 -1.61
N GLU A 61 -17.61 10.16 -0.67
CA GLU A 61 -17.86 9.93 0.75
C GLU A 61 -18.83 10.96 1.32
N ASN A 62 -18.61 12.25 1.03
CA ASN A 62 -19.51 13.33 1.45
C ASN A 62 -20.92 13.18 0.85
N ALA A 63 -21.03 12.60 -0.35
CA ALA A 63 -22.30 12.28 -0.99
C ALA A 63 -22.93 10.96 -0.51
N GLY A 64 -22.31 10.22 0.43
CA GLY A 64 -22.83 8.95 0.93
C GLY A 64 -22.85 7.82 -0.11
N ARG A 65 -22.00 7.89 -1.14
CA ARG A 65 -22.03 6.96 -2.30
C ARG A 65 -21.08 5.76 -2.18
N LEU A 66 -20.30 5.68 -1.10
CA LEU A 66 -19.34 4.61 -0.87
C LEU A 66 -20.00 3.44 -0.13
N ARG A 67 -19.84 2.23 -0.67
CA ARG A 67 -20.46 0.98 -0.14
C ARG A 67 -19.48 0.10 0.63
N GLY A 68 -18.19 0.41 0.55
CA GLY A 68 -17.08 -0.34 1.12
C GLY A 68 -15.98 0.60 1.60
N GLU A 69 -15.01 0.05 2.35
CA GLU A 69 -13.82 0.81 2.75
C GLU A 69 -12.84 0.87 1.58
N ILE A 70 -12.39 2.08 1.23
CA ILE A 70 -11.33 2.29 0.24
C ILE A 70 -10.16 2.97 0.95
N ILE A 71 -8.98 2.35 0.88
CA ILE A 71 -7.73 2.86 1.46
C ILE A 71 -6.81 3.29 0.32
N VAL A 72 -6.31 4.52 0.40
CA VAL A 72 -5.35 5.07 -0.55
C VAL A 72 -4.06 5.43 0.17
N VAL A 73 -2.94 4.91 -0.32
CA VAL A 73 -1.57 5.24 0.10
C VAL A 73 -0.84 5.88 -1.08
N PRO A 74 -0.79 7.22 -1.17
CA PRO A 74 -0.22 7.90 -2.34
C PRO A 74 1.28 7.71 -2.49
N VAL A 75 1.99 7.62 -1.36
CA VAL A 75 3.43 7.38 -1.30
C VAL A 75 3.66 6.17 -0.39
N ALA A 76 3.89 5.02 -1.01
CA ALA A 76 4.18 3.77 -0.30
C ALA A 76 5.66 3.67 0.13
N ASN A 77 6.55 4.42 -0.52
CA ASN A 77 7.98 4.35 -0.29
C ASN A 77 8.60 5.74 -0.02
N PRO A 78 8.51 6.25 1.21
CA PRO A 78 9.20 7.50 1.57
C PRO A 78 10.73 7.36 1.55
N ILE A 79 11.29 6.16 1.66
CA ILE A 79 12.74 5.91 1.58
C ILE A 79 13.23 6.18 0.15
N GLY A 80 12.62 5.56 -0.86
CA GLY A 80 12.97 5.82 -2.25
C GLY A 80 12.71 7.27 -2.68
N LEU A 81 11.73 7.95 -2.06
CA LEU A 81 11.34 9.30 -2.44
C LEU A 81 12.39 10.36 -2.05
N GLU A 82 13.12 10.14 -0.96
CA GLU A 82 14.22 11.03 -0.54
C GLU A 82 15.55 10.75 -1.26
N GLN A 83 15.65 9.63 -2.00
CA GLN A 83 16.87 9.25 -2.70
C GLN A 83 17.05 10.09 -3.97
N VAL A 84 17.84 11.16 -3.86
CA VAL A 84 18.21 12.03 -4.99
C VAL A 84 19.73 12.13 -5.07
N LEU A 85 20.28 11.85 -6.25
CA LEU A 85 21.71 11.97 -6.54
C LEU A 85 21.90 12.93 -7.71
N MET A 86 22.57 14.06 -7.50
CA MET A 86 22.81 15.07 -8.54
C MET A 86 21.52 15.44 -9.31
N ASP A 87 20.47 15.83 -8.58
CA ASP A 87 19.14 16.15 -9.09
C ASP A 87 18.43 15.00 -9.86
N THR A 88 18.95 13.78 -9.76
CA THR A 88 18.34 12.59 -10.34
C THR A 88 17.65 11.77 -9.24
N PRO A 89 16.31 11.62 -9.27
CA PRO A 89 15.60 10.72 -8.37
C PRO A 89 16.00 9.26 -8.64
N LEU A 90 16.28 8.51 -7.58
CA LEU A 90 16.66 7.10 -7.63
C LEU A 90 15.64 6.30 -6.82
N GLY A 91 14.43 6.11 -7.34
CA GLY A 91 13.31 5.56 -6.58
C GLY A 91 13.14 4.04 -6.69
N ARG A 92 13.86 3.39 -7.62
CA ARG A 92 13.64 1.98 -7.97
C ARG A 92 14.30 0.96 -7.02
N TYR A 93 15.49 1.30 -6.51
CA TYR A 93 16.30 0.44 -5.66
C TYR A 93 16.67 1.18 -4.39
N GLU A 94 16.81 0.47 -3.28
CA GLU A 94 17.38 1.02 -2.06
C GLU A 94 18.90 1.24 -2.26
N LEU A 95 19.42 2.41 -1.87
CA LEU A 95 20.76 2.86 -2.25
C LEU A 95 21.90 2.01 -1.67
N GLU A 96 21.77 1.53 -0.43
CA GLU A 96 22.84 0.81 0.24
C GLU A 96 22.92 -0.65 -0.20
N SER A 97 21.78 -1.33 -0.23
CA SER A 97 21.66 -2.77 -0.52
C SER A 97 21.52 -3.08 -2.01
N GLY A 98 21.12 -2.10 -2.82
CA GLY A 98 20.77 -2.30 -4.24
C GLY A 98 19.50 -3.14 -4.45
N GLN A 99 18.74 -3.43 -3.40
CA GLN A 99 17.52 -4.24 -3.52
C GLN A 99 16.40 -3.45 -4.20
N ASN A 100 15.69 -4.12 -5.09
CA ASN A 100 14.50 -3.54 -5.71
C ASN A 100 13.34 -3.55 -4.71
N PHE A 101 12.73 -2.39 -4.47
CA PHE A 101 11.61 -2.24 -3.53
C PHE A 101 10.39 -3.12 -3.86
N ASN A 102 10.26 -3.58 -5.11
CA ASN A 102 9.14 -4.38 -5.60
C ASN A 102 9.53 -5.84 -5.93
N ARG A 103 10.54 -6.42 -5.24
CA ARG A 103 10.96 -7.82 -5.46
C ARG A 103 11.07 -8.71 -4.22
N TRP A 104 11.14 -8.13 -3.02
CA TRP A 104 11.41 -8.87 -1.78
C TRP A 104 10.20 -8.94 -0.85
N PHE A 105 9.02 -9.24 -1.41
CA PHE A 105 7.85 -9.54 -0.59
C PHE A 105 7.99 -10.92 0.05
N SER A 106 7.51 -11.06 1.29
CA SER A 106 7.47 -12.35 1.96
C SER A 106 6.61 -13.33 1.17
N ASP A 107 7.21 -14.46 0.75
CA ASP A 107 6.46 -15.58 0.20
C ASP A 107 5.92 -16.43 1.35
N LEU A 108 4.60 -16.37 1.53
CA LEU A 108 3.89 -17.14 2.55
C LEU A 108 3.19 -18.37 1.95
N SER A 109 3.38 -18.66 0.67
CA SER A 109 2.61 -19.69 -0.05
C SER A 109 2.77 -21.07 0.55
N ALA A 110 4.01 -21.49 0.86
CA ALA A 110 4.28 -22.79 1.47
C ALA A 110 3.63 -22.90 2.86
N GLN A 111 3.88 -21.92 3.73
CA GLN A 111 3.32 -21.91 5.09
C GLN A 111 1.79 -21.94 5.08
N VAL A 112 1.16 -21.08 4.26
CA VAL A 112 -0.30 -21.06 4.14
C VAL A 112 -0.81 -22.36 3.54
N GLY A 113 -0.12 -22.91 2.54
CA GLY A 113 -0.45 -24.19 1.92
C GLY A 113 -0.49 -25.32 2.94
N ASP A 114 0.58 -25.49 3.71
CA ASP A 114 0.70 -26.50 4.77
C ASP A 114 -0.43 -26.34 5.81
N ASP A 115 -0.76 -25.11 6.20
CA ASP A 115 -1.78 -24.81 7.20
C ASP A 115 -3.22 -25.14 6.72
N ILE A 116 -3.49 -25.05 5.42
CA ILE A 116 -4.84 -25.27 4.87
C ILE A 116 -5.01 -26.63 4.19
N GLU A 117 -3.93 -27.34 3.86
CA GLU A 117 -3.95 -28.58 3.05
C GLU A 117 -5.00 -29.57 3.56
N ALA A 118 -5.00 -29.85 4.87
CA ALA A 118 -5.92 -30.80 5.50
C ALA A 118 -7.40 -30.37 5.47
N ARG A 119 -7.69 -29.10 5.14
CA ARG A 119 -9.04 -28.52 5.04
C ARG A 119 -9.53 -28.41 3.59
N LEU A 120 -8.64 -28.57 2.61
CA LEU A 120 -9.00 -28.50 1.20
C LEU A 120 -9.67 -29.80 0.75
N THR A 121 -10.70 -29.66 -0.08
CA THR A 121 -11.42 -30.78 -0.69
C THR A 121 -11.43 -30.65 -2.22
N ASP A 122 -11.85 -31.70 -2.92
CA ASP A 122 -12.06 -31.67 -4.37
C ASP A 122 -13.28 -30.83 -4.79
N ASP A 123 -14.08 -30.32 -3.84
CA ASP A 123 -15.24 -29.47 -4.09
C ASP A 123 -14.87 -27.97 -3.89
N PRO A 124 -14.81 -27.17 -4.97
CA PRO A 124 -14.51 -25.74 -4.89
C PRO A 124 -15.50 -24.95 -4.04
N GLN A 125 -16.74 -25.42 -3.86
CA GLN A 125 -17.72 -24.74 -3.00
C GLN A 125 -17.37 -24.88 -1.51
N GLN A 126 -16.79 -26.02 -1.11
CA GLN A 126 -16.35 -26.27 0.27
C GLN A 126 -15.07 -25.50 0.63
N ASN A 127 -14.30 -25.07 -0.38
CA ASN A 127 -13.05 -24.31 -0.21
C ASN A 127 -13.23 -22.78 -0.17
N ARG A 128 -14.45 -22.25 -0.10
CA ARG A 128 -14.74 -20.80 -0.10
C ARG A 128 -14.79 -20.13 1.29
N ALA A 129 -14.58 -20.91 2.35
CA ALA A 129 -14.75 -20.49 3.74
C ALA A 129 -13.55 -19.69 4.28
#